data_AF-A0A969T315-F1
#
_entry.id   AF-A0A969T315-F1
#
_cell.length_a   1.000
_cell.length_b   1.000
_cell.length_c   1.000
_cell.angle_alpha   90.00
_cell.angle_beta   90.00
_cell.angle_gamma   90.00
#
_symmetry.space_group_name_H-M   'P 1'
#
loop_
_entity.id
_entity.type
_entity.pdbx_description
1 polymer ?
#
loop_
_entity_poly.entity_id
_entity_poly.type
_entity_poly.pdbx_seq_one_letter_code
_entity_poly.pdbx_strand_id
1 'polypeptide(L)'
;MHLVIYDGYQLNHPLNSVDLIYSNQLIEHFHPDETKDHFRLVFSLLKPSGAYVFKTPHRFSGPWDVSRYFSNTPKGFHLKEWTYTELIQLAKNTGFKRVTAYFYFKYFFSDYRCFILG
;
A
#
# COMPACT_ATOMS: atom_id res chain seq x y z
N MET A 1 -2.46 14.14 -19.58
CA MET A 1 -1.59 13.36 -18.69
C MET A 1 -0.56 14.32 -18.11
N HIS A 2 -0.44 14.40 -16.78
CA HIS A 2 0.51 15.28 -16.10
C HIS A 2 1.45 14.40 -15.27
N LEU A 3 2.76 14.54 -15.48
CA LEU A 3 3.76 13.79 -14.73
C LEU A 3 4.31 14.66 -13.61
N VAL A 4 4.28 14.14 -12.39
CA VAL A 4 4.92 14.75 -11.22
C VAL A 4 6.01 13.81 -10.75
N ILE A 5 7.23 14.32 -10.63
CA ILE A 5 8.31 13.59 -9.96
C ILE A 5 8.14 13.83 -8.46
N TYR A 6 8.09 12.73 -7.71
CA TYR A 6 7.74 12.69 -6.30
C TYR A 6 8.67 11.72 -5.58
N ASP A 7 9.11 12.08 -4.37
CA ASP A 7 10.11 11.35 -3.59
C ASP A 7 9.53 10.23 -2.71
N GLY A 8 8.20 10.13 -2.62
CA GLY A 8 7.55 9.16 -1.72
C GLY A 8 7.12 9.74 -0.37
N TYR A 9 7.45 11.00 -0.05
CA TYR A 9 7.18 11.64 1.25
C TYR A 9 6.44 12.98 1.16
N GLN A 10 6.80 13.87 0.25
CA GLN A 10 6.18 15.20 0.10
C GLN A 10 5.59 15.45 -1.29
N LEU A 11 4.25 15.57 -1.35
CA LEU A 11 3.54 15.90 -2.59
C LEU A 11 2.88 17.28 -2.43
N ASN A 12 3.35 18.28 -3.17
CA ASN A 12 2.74 19.61 -3.18
C ASN A 12 1.44 19.59 -4.01
N HIS A 13 0.40 19.02 -3.42
CA HIS A 13 -0.94 18.93 -3.98
C HIS A 13 -1.94 19.43 -2.95
N PRO A 14 -3.02 20.13 -3.36
CA PRO A 14 -4.02 20.60 -2.41
C PRO A 14 -4.59 19.45 -1.56
N LEU A 15 -4.77 19.71 -0.26
CA LEU A 15 -5.45 18.80 0.65
C LEU A 15 -6.92 18.63 0.25
N ASN A 16 -7.53 17.50 0.61
CA ASN A 16 -8.95 17.21 0.38
C ASN A 16 -9.42 17.46 -1.07
N SER A 17 -8.57 17.17 -2.05
CA SER A 17 -8.84 17.52 -3.45
C SER A 17 -8.83 16.34 -4.42
N VAL A 18 -8.35 15.17 -3.97
CA VAL A 18 -8.22 13.99 -4.81
C VAL A 18 -9.39 13.03 -4.57
N ASP A 19 -10.04 12.58 -5.64
CA ASP A 19 -11.13 11.60 -5.57
C ASP A 19 -10.61 10.15 -5.43
N LEU A 20 -9.49 9.82 -6.08
CA LEU A 20 -8.90 8.49 -6.05
C LEU A 20 -7.38 8.59 -6.08
N ILE A 21 -6.73 7.92 -5.13
CA ILE A 21 -5.28 7.66 -5.17
C ILE A 21 -5.08 6.17 -5.43
N TYR A 22 -4.10 5.84 -6.28
CA TYR A 22 -3.77 4.46 -6.63
C TYR A 22 -2.27 4.18 -6.49
N SER A 23 -1.90 3.02 -5.96
CA SER A 23 -0.52 2.52 -6.01
C SER A 23 -0.45 1.01 -6.26
N ASN A 24 0.64 0.57 -6.87
CA ASN A 24 0.88 -0.85 -7.16
C ASN A 24 2.36 -1.15 -6.98
N GLN A 25 2.66 -2.13 -6.13
CA GLN A 25 4.02 -2.52 -5.75
C GLN A 25 4.83 -1.32 -5.22
N LEU A 26 4.39 -0.76 -4.09
CA LEU A 26 4.98 0.46 -3.52
C LEU A 26 5.16 0.34 -2.01
N ILE A 27 4.09 -0.03 -1.29
CA ILE A 27 4.06 0.00 0.19
C ILE A 27 5.12 -0.92 0.80
N GLU A 28 5.46 -2.02 0.14
CA GLU A 28 6.48 -2.97 0.56
C GLU A 28 7.91 -2.41 0.55
N HIS A 29 8.12 -1.28 -0.13
CA HIS A 29 9.40 -0.61 -0.26
C HIS A 29 9.61 0.52 0.75
N PHE A 30 8.58 0.90 1.50
CA PHE A 30 8.75 1.87 2.58
C PHE A 30 9.35 1.20 3.82
N HIS A 31 10.16 1.96 4.56
CA HIS A 31 10.58 1.52 5.88
C HIS A 31 9.33 1.35 6.76
N PRO A 32 9.21 0.25 7.55
CA PRO A 32 7.99 -0.02 8.31
C PRO A 32 7.55 1.12 9.23
N ASP A 33 8.51 1.84 9.80
CA ASP A 33 8.25 2.96 10.71
C ASP A 33 7.72 4.21 9.98
N GLU A 34 8.07 4.38 8.71
CA GLU A 34 7.69 5.54 7.88
C GLU A 34 6.43 5.28 7.05
N THR A 35 6.03 4.02 6.92
CA THR A 35 4.86 3.63 6.10
C THR A 35 3.58 4.32 6.58
N LYS A 36 3.47 4.63 7.88
CA LYS A 36 2.34 5.38 8.44
C LYS A 36 2.24 6.79 7.88
N ASP A 37 3.35 7.43 7.58
CA ASP A 37 3.37 8.80 7.07
C ASP A 37 2.88 8.86 5.62
N HIS A 38 3.18 7.84 4.81
CA HIS A 38 2.57 7.69 3.49
C HIS A 38 1.03 7.60 3.59
N PHE A 39 0.50 6.77 4.49
CA PHE A 39 -0.94 6.64 4.67
C PHE A 39 -1.60 7.93 5.19
N ARG A 40 -0.90 8.72 6.02
CA ARG A 40 -1.36 10.05 6.46
C ARG A 40 -1.38 11.05 5.32
N LEU A 41 -0.32 11.09 4.50
CA LEU A 41 -0.26 11.95 3.32
C LEU A 41 -1.44 11.64 2.39
N VAL A 42 -1.60 10.37 2.02
CA VAL A 42 -2.70 9.92 1.16
C VAL A 42 -4.05 10.34 1.76
N PHE A 43 -4.29 10.07 3.04
CA PHE A 43 -5.54 10.47 3.70
C PHE A 43 -5.77 11.98 3.63
N SER A 44 -4.73 12.80 3.83
CA SER A 44 -4.84 14.27 3.80
C SER A 44 -5.16 14.84 2.41
N LEU A 45 -4.75 14.14 1.36
CA LEU A 45 -4.98 14.55 -0.03
C LEU A 45 -6.38 14.17 -0.52
N LEU A 46 -6.96 13.10 0.02
CA LEU A 46 -8.28 12.61 -0.38
C LEU A 46 -9.40 13.53 0.10
N LYS A 47 -10.37 13.78 -0.78
CA LYS A 47 -11.67 14.33 -0.38
C LYS A 47 -12.33 13.43 0.68
N PRO A 48 -13.31 13.93 1.47
CA PRO A 48 -14.05 13.10 2.44
C PRO A 48 -14.72 11.84 1.84
N SER A 49 -15.04 11.85 0.54
CA SER A 49 -15.59 10.70 -0.19
C SER A 49 -14.57 9.99 -1.09
N GLY A 50 -13.32 10.40 -1.03
CA GLY A 50 -12.25 9.84 -1.86
C GLY A 50 -11.79 8.48 -1.36
N ALA A 51 -11.08 7.74 -2.22
CA ALA A 51 -10.58 6.41 -1.90
C ALA A 51 -9.09 6.27 -2.17
N TYR A 52 -8.41 5.47 -1.33
CA TYR A 52 -7.08 4.95 -1.63
C TYR A 52 -7.20 3.49 -2.04
N VAL A 53 -6.76 3.18 -3.25
CA VAL A 53 -6.72 1.82 -3.78
C VAL A 53 -5.28 1.39 -3.95
N PHE A 54 -4.88 0.27 -3.37
CA PHE A 54 -3.51 -0.19 -3.54
C PHE A 54 -3.36 -1.69 -3.65
N LYS A 55 -2.28 -2.08 -4.31
CA LYS A 55 -1.88 -3.47 -4.49
C LYS A 55 -0.44 -3.67 -4.01
N THR A 56 -0.26 -4.55 -3.04
CA THR A 56 1.03 -4.84 -2.40
C THR A 56 1.17 -6.35 -2.17
N PRO A 57 2.40 -6.91 -2.18
CA PRO A 57 2.65 -8.29 -1.80
C PRO A 57 2.20 -8.57 -0.36
N HIS A 58 1.85 -9.82 -0.08
CA HIS A 58 1.38 -10.23 1.23
C HIS A 58 2.32 -11.25 1.87
N ARG A 59 2.56 -11.08 3.18
CA ARG A 59 3.55 -11.84 3.95
C ARG A 59 3.44 -13.37 3.82
N PHE A 60 2.22 -13.90 3.77
CA PHE A 60 1.97 -15.34 3.69
C PHE A 60 2.09 -15.95 2.29
N SER A 61 2.36 -15.15 1.26
CA SER A 61 2.54 -15.66 -0.10
C SER A 61 3.87 -15.31 -0.72
N GLY A 62 4.65 -14.45 -0.06
CA GLY A 62 5.99 -14.11 -0.49
C GLY A 62 7.08 -14.95 0.17
N PRO A 63 8.34 -14.48 0.10
CA PRO A 63 8.73 -13.19 -0.46
C PRO A 63 8.47 -13.09 -1.97
N TRP A 64 8.04 -11.92 -2.43
CA TRP A 64 7.73 -11.60 -3.82
C TRP A 64 8.83 -10.78 -4.51
N ASP A 65 9.98 -10.64 -3.86
CA ASP A 65 11.23 -10.16 -4.46
C ASP A 65 12.19 -11.32 -4.75
N VAL A 66 13.44 -10.99 -5.11
CA VAL A 66 14.49 -11.98 -5.38
C VAL A 66 14.81 -12.88 -4.17
N SER A 67 14.44 -12.48 -2.95
CA SER A 67 14.68 -13.27 -1.74
C SER A 67 13.99 -14.62 -1.78
N ARG A 68 12.95 -14.79 -2.60
CA ARG A 68 12.22 -16.05 -2.76
C ARG A 68 13.08 -17.25 -3.17
N TYR A 69 14.26 -17.00 -3.73
CA TYR A 69 15.17 -18.04 -4.16
C TYR A 69 16.17 -18.46 -3.08
N PHE A 70 16.28 -17.70 -1.97
CA PHE A 70 17.31 -17.93 -0.95
C PHE A 70 16.88 -17.62 0.49
N SER A 71 15.64 -17.16 0.72
CA SER A 71 15.12 -16.82 2.03
C SER A 71 13.61 -16.99 2.13
N ASN A 72 13.13 -17.28 3.35
CA ASN A 72 11.71 -17.34 3.68
C ASN A 72 11.14 -15.96 4.08
N THR A 73 11.97 -14.92 4.08
CA THR A 73 11.59 -13.54 4.41
C THR A 73 12.18 -12.60 3.37
N PRO A 74 11.57 -11.42 3.14
CA PRO A 74 12.19 -10.37 2.34
C PRO A 74 13.58 -9.97 2.89
N LYS A 75 14.58 -10.02 2.03
CA LYS A 75 15.98 -9.60 2.28
C LYS A 75 16.57 -8.82 1.09
N GLY A 76 15.77 -8.53 0.07
CA GLY A 76 16.12 -7.70 -1.08
C GLY A 76 15.52 -6.31 -0.94
N PHE A 77 14.76 -5.87 -1.94
CA PHE A 77 14.17 -4.52 -1.98
C PHE A 77 12.80 -4.41 -1.31
N HIS A 78 12.15 -5.53 -0.98
CA HIS A 78 10.97 -5.49 -0.13
C HIS A 78 11.45 -5.33 1.32
N LEU A 79 11.27 -4.14 1.88
CA LEU A 79 11.61 -3.87 3.28
C LEU A 79 10.62 -4.55 4.22
N LYS A 80 9.35 -4.64 3.82
CA LYS A 80 8.34 -5.42 4.54
C LYS A 80 7.20 -5.86 3.64
N GLU A 81 6.87 -7.14 3.71
CA GLU A 81 5.60 -7.65 3.22
C GLU A 81 4.59 -7.75 4.35
N TRP A 82 3.41 -7.21 4.11
CA TRP A 82 2.43 -6.95 5.15
C TRP A 82 1.34 -8.01 5.19
N THR A 83 0.78 -8.24 6.37
CA THR A 83 -0.49 -8.98 6.51
C THR A 83 -1.69 -8.05 6.36
N TYR A 84 -2.86 -8.62 6.07
CA TYR A 84 -4.13 -7.87 6.08
C TYR A 84 -4.39 -7.15 7.39
N THR A 85 -4.18 -7.83 8.52
CA THR A 85 -4.40 -7.25 9.85
C THR A 85 -3.53 -6.03 10.09
N GLU A 86 -2.25 -6.10 9.71
CA GLU A 86 -1.33 -4.95 9.86
C GLU A 86 -1.75 -3.77 8.98
N LEU A 87 -2.14 -4.01 7.73
CA LEU A 87 -2.58 -2.94 6.82
C LEU A 87 -3.91 -2.32 7.23
N ILE A 88 -4.86 -3.13 7.72
CA ILE A 88 -6.13 -2.63 8.27
C ILE A 88 -5.87 -1.76 9.50
N GLN A 89 -5.01 -2.21 10.42
CA GLN A 89 -4.69 -1.45 11.62
C GLN A 89 -3.96 -0.15 11.26
N LEU A 90 -3.03 -0.21 10.32
CA LEU A 90 -2.31 0.97 9.82
C LEU A 90 -3.28 2.01 9.24
N ALA A 91 -4.17 1.59 8.33
CA ALA A 91 -5.15 2.48 7.71
C ALA A 91 -6.12 3.10 8.73
N LYS A 92 -6.64 2.30 9.68
CA LYS A 92 -7.50 2.82 10.74
C LYS A 92 -6.78 3.84 11.62
N ASN A 93 -5.51 3.59 11.94
CA ASN A 93 -4.67 4.49 12.74
C ASN A 93 -4.32 5.81 12.02
N THR A 94 -4.58 5.92 10.72
CA THR A 94 -4.36 7.15 9.92
C THR A 94 -5.65 7.87 9.53
N GLY A 95 -6.82 7.36 9.94
CA GLY A 95 -8.11 8.05 9.76
C GLY A 95 -9.08 7.38 8.79
N PHE A 96 -8.68 6.33 8.06
CA PHE A 96 -9.59 5.60 7.19
C PHE A 96 -10.63 4.84 8.02
N LYS A 97 -11.91 4.99 7.64
CA LYS A 97 -13.03 4.41 8.40
C LYS A 97 -13.45 3.08 7.83
N ARG A 98 -13.39 2.93 6.51
CA ARG A 98 -13.72 1.70 5.79
C ARG A 98 -12.46 1.13 5.17
N VAL A 99 -12.24 -0.16 5.41
CA VAL A 99 -11.16 -0.93 4.80
C VAL A 99 -11.73 -2.20 4.23
N THR A 100 -11.60 -2.38 2.92
CA THR A 100 -12.01 -3.60 2.23
C THR A 100 -10.80 -4.24 1.59
N ALA A 101 -10.51 -5.49 1.95
CA ALA A 101 -9.46 -6.29 1.33
C ALA A 101 -10.07 -7.26 0.33
N TYR A 102 -9.50 -7.30 -0.88
CA TYR A 102 -9.87 -8.22 -1.95
C TYR A 102 -8.79 -9.28 -2.11
N PHE A 103 -9.22 -10.53 -2.00
CA PHE A 103 -8.40 -11.70 -2.27
C PHE A 103 -8.84 -12.33 -3.59
N TYR A 104 -7.91 -12.44 -4.54
CA TYR A 104 -8.16 -13.12 -5.81
C TYR A 104 -7.42 -14.46 -5.84
N PHE A 105 -8.17 -15.56 -5.82
CA PHE A 105 -7.61 -16.90 -5.98
C PHE A 105 -7.84 -17.36 -7.41
N LYS A 106 -6.78 -17.42 -8.23
CA LYS A 106 -6.82 -18.10 -9.53
C LYS A 106 -5.70 -19.13 -9.58
N TYR A 107 -6.08 -20.33 -10.01
CA TYR A 107 -5.24 -21.52 -10.16
C TYR A 107 -3.81 -21.16 -10.58
N PHE A 108 -2.86 -21.49 -9.70
CA PHE A 108 -1.41 -21.40 -9.87
C PHE A 108 -0.88 -20.03 -10.36
N PHE A 109 -0.32 -19.27 -9.40
CA PHE A 109 0.52 -18.08 -9.59
C PHE A 109 -0.17 -16.78 -10.06
N SER A 110 -0.83 -16.06 -9.15
CA SER A 110 -0.52 -14.64 -8.92
C SER A 110 -1.26 -14.12 -7.68
N ASP A 111 -0.55 -13.93 -6.57
CA ASP A 111 -1.18 -13.49 -5.32
C ASP A 111 -1.16 -11.96 -5.25
N TYR A 112 -2.03 -11.34 -6.03
CA TYR A 112 -2.18 -9.88 -6.09
C TYR A 112 -3.41 -9.46 -5.30
N ARG A 113 -3.17 -8.79 -4.18
CA ARG A 113 -4.21 -8.43 -3.20
C ARG A 113 -4.46 -6.93 -3.25
N CYS A 114 -5.73 -6.54 -3.36
CA CYS A 114 -6.15 -5.16 -3.53
C CYS A 114 -6.86 -4.67 -2.26
N PHE A 115 -6.56 -3.45 -1.83
CA PHE A 115 -7.25 -2.79 -0.73
C PHE A 115 -7.99 -1.58 -1.25
N ILE A 116 -9.21 -1.37 -0.77
CA ILE A 116 -9.95 -0.12 -0.93
C ILE A 116 -10.13 0.49 0.46
N LEU A 117 -9.61 1.69 0.64
CA LEU A 117 -9.76 2.48 1.84
C LEU A 117 -10.65 3.69 1.55
N GLY A 118 -11.60 3.96 2.44
CA GLY A 118 -12.42 5.17 2.40
C GLY A 118 -13.16 5.42 3.70
#